data_AF-A0A6S6S2X4-F1
#
_entry.id   AF-A0A6S6S2X4-F1
#
_cell.length_a   1.000
_cell.length_b   1.000
_cell.length_c   1.000
_cell.angle_alpha   90.00
_cell.angle_beta   90.00
_cell.angle_gamma   90.00
#
_symmetry.space_group_name_H-M   'P 1'
#
loop_
_entity.id
_entity.type
_entity.pdbx_description
1 polymer ?
#
loop_
_entity_poly.entity_id
_entity_poly.type
_entity_poly.pdbx_seq_one_letter_code
_entity_poly.pdbx_strand_id
1 'polypeptide(L)'
;MGKKSKIHRGRFQAQGNGLEESESWAQDKPLSISSALSLLRGLIAKLNPSDYTRRKKEFEKAEEFVENASENGGIFAVKKKTFKVKGSKDERVDIEVLGGKAFVKNNENE
;
A
#
# COMPACT_ATOMS: atom_id res chain seq x y z
N MET A 1 -28.89 14.52 -0.79
CA MET A 1 -27.44 14.80 -0.93
C MET A 1 -26.67 13.48 -0.83
N GLY A 2 -26.06 13.02 -1.92
CA GLY A 2 -25.23 11.80 -1.88
C GLY A 2 -23.94 12.01 -1.07
N LYS A 3 -23.53 11.00 -0.29
CA LYS A 3 -22.21 10.97 0.36
C LYS A 3 -21.14 11.31 -0.68
N LYS A 4 -20.39 12.41 -0.49
CA LYS A 4 -19.17 12.66 -1.28
C LYS A 4 -18.26 11.46 -1.09
N SER A 5 -18.05 10.66 -2.14
CA SER A 5 -17.09 9.55 -2.06
C SER A 5 -15.71 10.14 -1.83
N LYS A 6 -14.98 9.64 -0.83
CA LYS A 6 -13.60 10.04 -0.60
C LYS A 6 -12.79 9.89 -1.88
N ILE A 7 -12.17 10.99 -2.33
CA ILE A 7 -11.54 11.08 -3.66
C ILE A 7 -10.28 10.22 -3.72
N HIS A 8 -9.50 10.22 -2.64
CA HIS A 8 -8.23 9.52 -2.52
C HIS A 8 -8.45 8.19 -1.84
N ARG A 9 -8.26 7.09 -2.59
CA ARG A 9 -8.55 5.75 -2.07
C ARG A 9 -7.68 4.68 -2.70
N GLY A 10 -7.50 3.59 -1.98
CA GLY A 10 -6.70 2.45 -2.39
C GLY A 10 -6.51 1.44 -1.27
N ARG A 11 -5.63 0.47 -1.51
CA ARG A 11 -5.23 -0.51 -0.48
C ARG A 11 -3.84 -1.07 -0.70
N PHE A 12 -3.28 -1.58 0.39
CA PHE A 12 -2.18 -2.53 0.42
C PHE A 12 -2.76 -3.92 0.70
N GLN A 13 -2.23 -4.96 0.06
CA GLN A 13 -2.75 -6.31 0.22
C GLN A 13 -1.62 -7.34 0.22
N ALA A 14 -1.67 -8.32 1.11
CA ALA A 14 -0.83 -9.50 1.10
C ALA A 14 -1.72 -10.72 0.84
N GLN A 15 -1.36 -11.53 -0.16
CA GLN A 15 -2.19 -12.69 -0.53
C GLN A 15 -1.39 -13.88 -1.03
N GLY A 16 -2.05 -15.03 -1.13
CA GLY A 16 -1.51 -16.31 -1.63
C GLY A 16 -1.26 -17.32 -0.51
N ASN A 17 -1.26 -18.62 -0.85
CA ASN A 17 -1.16 -19.71 0.11
C ASN A 17 -2.24 -19.64 1.24
N GLY A 18 -3.49 -19.33 0.86
CA GLY A 18 -4.63 -19.22 1.78
C GLY A 18 -4.70 -17.93 2.60
N LEU A 19 -3.73 -17.03 2.47
CA LEU A 19 -3.75 -15.70 3.07
C LEU A 19 -4.46 -14.71 2.14
N GLU A 20 -5.34 -13.87 2.70
CA GLU A 20 -5.88 -12.66 2.06
C GLU A 20 -6.05 -11.54 3.09
N GLU A 21 -5.00 -10.74 3.32
CA GLU A 21 -5.01 -9.63 4.28
C GLU A 21 -4.82 -8.29 3.59
N SER A 22 -5.46 -7.24 4.10
CA SER A 22 -5.33 -5.90 3.50
C SER A 22 -5.45 -4.76 4.51
N GLU A 23 -4.89 -3.62 4.12
CA GLU A 23 -5.08 -2.31 4.75
C GLU A 23 -5.53 -1.32 3.69
N SER A 24 -6.64 -0.64 3.93
CA SER A 24 -7.28 0.25 2.94
C SER A 24 -7.36 1.68 3.43
N TRP A 25 -7.38 2.63 2.49
CA TRP A 25 -7.62 4.04 2.80
C TRP A 25 -8.71 4.61 1.91
N ALA A 26 -9.45 5.57 2.47
CA ALA A 26 -10.42 6.39 1.76
C ALA A 26 -10.50 7.74 2.48
N GLN A 27 -9.97 8.80 1.87
CA GLN A 27 -9.90 10.14 2.46
C GLN A 27 -9.99 11.28 1.42
N ASP A 28 -10.13 12.51 1.92
CA ASP A 28 -10.31 13.71 1.09
C ASP A 28 -8.98 14.33 0.65
N LYS A 29 -7.89 14.09 1.40
CA LYS A 29 -6.53 14.52 1.04
C LYS A 29 -5.73 13.34 0.48
N PRO A 30 -4.71 13.56 -0.36
CA PRO A 30 -3.78 12.50 -0.77
C PRO A 30 -3.15 11.79 0.42
N LEU A 31 -2.99 10.46 0.33
CA LEU A 31 -2.29 9.68 1.35
C LEU A 31 -0.82 10.10 1.43
N SER A 32 -0.35 10.48 2.62
CA SER A 32 1.06 10.81 2.84
C SER A 32 1.94 9.56 2.88
N ILE A 33 3.25 9.75 2.70
CA ILE A 33 4.26 8.70 2.89
C ILE A 33 4.22 8.11 4.31
N SER A 34 4.13 8.93 5.36
CA SER A 34 4.07 8.43 6.75
C SER A 34 2.86 7.53 6.97
N SER A 35 1.69 7.96 6.46
CA SER A 35 0.45 7.19 6.56
C SER A 35 0.52 5.89 5.75
N ALA A 36 1.10 5.95 4.55
CA ALA A 36 1.29 4.77 3.71
C ALA A 36 2.21 3.71 4.36
N LEU A 37 3.34 4.14 4.92
CA LEU A 37 4.25 3.24 5.66
C LEU A 37 3.58 2.70 6.93
N SER A 38 2.74 3.50 7.60
CA SER A 38 1.96 3.04 8.75
C SER A 38 0.94 1.96 8.37
N LEU A 39 0.27 2.10 7.22
CA LEU A 39 -0.62 1.07 6.69
C LEU A 39 0.13 -0.20 6.28
N LEU A 40 1.33 -0.10 5.69
CA LEU A 40 2.16 -1.27 5.40
C LEU A 40 2.56 -2.00 6.69
N ARG A 41 2.96 -1.28 7.74
CA ARG A 41 3.23 -1.87 9.06
C ARG A 41 1.99 -2.49 9.70
N GLY A 42 0.84 -1.83 9.58
CA GLY A 42 -0.45 -2.37 10.01
C GLY A 42 -0.78 -3.68 9.29
N LEU A 43 -0.55 -3.74 7.98
CA LEU A 43 -0.69 -4.97 7.21
C LEU A 43 0.27 -6.05 7.71
N ILE A 44 1.56 -5.74 7.87
CA ILE A 44 2.58 -6.67 8.41
C ILE A 44 2.16 -7.24 9.76
N ALA A 45 1.59 -6.43 10.65
CA ALA A 45 1.14 -6.86 11.98
C ALA A 45 -0.03 -7.86 11.95
N LYS A 46 -0.77 -7.96 10.84
CA LYS A 46 -1.83 -8.98 10.66
C LYS A 46 -1.29 -10.34 10.25
N LEU A 47 -0.09 -10.41 9.67
CA LEU A 47 0.49 -11.68 9.24
C LEU A 47 1.08 -12.42 10.45
N ASN A 48 0.95 -13.75 10.46
CA ASN A 48 1.78 -14.56 11.33
C ASN A 48 3.26 -14.46 10.89
N PRO A 49 4.22 -14.81 11.77
CA PRO A 49 5.65 -14.66 11.48
C PRO A 49 6.14 -15.40 10.22
N SER A 50 5.55 -16.57 9.91
CA SER A 50 5.92 -17.36 8.73
C SER A 50 5.46 -16.67 7.43
N ASP A 51 4.22 -16.18 7.42
CA ASP A 51 3.64 -15.46 6.30
C ASP A 51 4.35 -14.15 5.99
N TYR A 52 4.75 -13.41 7.03
CA TYR A 52 5.59 -12.24 6.88
C TYR A 52 6.97 -12.61 6.31
N THR A 53 7.64 -13.62 6.89
CA THR A 53 8.99 -14.03 6.47
C THR A 53 9.05 -14.38 4.99
N ARG A 54 8.03 -15.08 4.47
CA ARG A 54 7.93 -15.42 3.04
C ARG A 54 7.82 -14.22 2.12
N ARG A 55 7.22 -13.13 2.59
CA ARG A 55 6.94 -11.90 1.82
C ARG A 55 7.84 -10.73 2.20
N LYS A 56 8.82 -10.92 3.08
CA LYS A 56 9.65 -9.84 3.63
C LYS A 56 10.25 -8.96 2.53
N LYS A 57 10.85 -9.57 1.51
CA LYS A 57 11.44 -8.85 0.36
C LYS A 57 10.41 -8.10 -0.49
N GLU A 58 9.18 -8.59 -0.55
CA GLU A 58 8.08 -7.98 -1.29
C GLU A 58 7.50 -6.79 -0.52
N PHE A 59 7.46 -6.85 0.81
CA PHE A 59 7.19 -5.70 1.66
C PHE A 59 8.28 -4.63 1.56
N GLU A 60 9.56 -5.01 1.59
CA GLU A 60 10.69 -4.08 1.40
C GLU A 60 10.58 -3.32 0.06
N LYS A 61 10.28 -4.03 -1.05
CA LYS A 61 10.04 -3.39 -2.35
C LYS A 61 8.79 -2.50 -2.38
N ALA A 62 7.77 -2.86 -1.60
CA ALA A 62 6.55 -2.06 -1.50
C ALA A 62 6.82 -0.74 -0.75
N GLU A 63 7.62 -0.78 0.31
CA GLU A 63 8.09 0.41 1.04
C GLU A 63 8.94 1.30 0.12
N GLU A 64 9.95 0.72 -0.56
CA GLU A 64 10.80 1.43 -1.51
C GLU A 64 10.00 2.08 -2.65
N PHE A 65 8.94 1.42 -3.14
CA PHE A 65 8.05 1.99 -4.15
C PHE A 65 7.29 3.22 -3.63
N VAL A 66 6.81 3.18 -2.38
CA VAL A 66 6.13 4.30 -1.74
C VAL A 66 7.08 5.47 -1.52
N GLU A 67 8.32 5.20 -1.11
CA GLU A 67 9.37 6.20 -0.92
C GLU A 67 9.71 6.90 -2.24
N ASN A 68 10.06 6.13 -3.28
CA ASN A 68 10.34 6.67 -4.62
C ASN A 68 9.15 7.45 -5.18
N ALA A 69 7.92 6.98 -4.97
CA ALA A 69 6.73 7.70 -5.38
C ALA A 69 6.66 9.09 -4.72
N SER A 70 6.92 9.16 -3.41
CA SER A 70 6.94 10.40 -2.63
C SER A 70 8.00 11.39 -3.10
N GLU A 71 9.21 10.90 -3.41
CA GLU A 71 10.28 11.73 -3.96
C GLU A 71 9.90 12.34 -5.32
N ASN A 72 9.10 11.62 -6.11
CA ASN A 72 8.58 12.07 -7.40
C ASN A 72 7.22 12.79 -7.31
N GLY A 73 6.84 13.25 -6.12
CA GLY A 73 5.63 14.06 -5.90
C GLY A 73 4.34 13.25 -5.79
N GLY A 74 4.41 11.95 -5.58
CA GLY A 74 3.31 11.01 -5.42
C GLY A 74 2.80 10.39 -6.73
N ILE A 75 1.83 9.47 -6.61
CA ILE A 75 1.26 8.71 -7.74
C ILE A 75 -0.22 9.01 -7.88
N PHE A 76 -0.66 9.26 -9.11
CA PHE A 76 -2.07 9.39 -9.46
C PHE A 76 -2.73 8.03 -9.72
N ALA A 77 -4.01 7.92 -9.39
CA ALA A 77 -4.85 6.81 -9.77
C ALA A 77 -5.11 6.80 -11.29
N VAL A 78 -5.36 5.66 -11.92
CA VAL A 78 -5.33 4.31 -11.33
C VAL A 78 -3.93 3.71 -11.46
N LYS A 79 -3.38 3.20 -10.36
CA LYS A 79 -2.10 2.47 -10.38
C LYS A 79 -2.23 1.17 -9.60
N LYS A 80 -1.78 0.08 -10.21
CA LYS A 80 -1.63 -1.23 -9.57
C LYS A 80 -0.19 -1.69 -9.70
N LYS A 81 0.41 -2.13 -8.60
CA LYS A 81 1.77 -2.67 -8.56
C LYS A 81 1.76 -3.92 -7.71
N THR A 82 2.25 -5.01 -8.30
CA THR A 82 2.38 -6.31 -7.64
C THR A 82 3.85 -6.65 -7.43
N PHE A 83 4.17 -7.10 -6.23
CA PHE A 83 5.46 -7.66 -5.85
C PHE A 83 5.25 -9.13 -5.53
N LYS A 84 5.55 -10.00 -6.50
CA LYS A 84 5.37 -11.45 -6.37
C LYS A 84 6.60 -12.10 -5.72
N VAL A 85 6.37 -13.00 -4.76
CA VAL A 85 7.43 -13.81 -4.15
C VAL A 85 8.00 -14.76 -5.20
N LYS A 86 9.32 -14.69 -5.45
CA LYS A 86 9.99 -15.51 -6.46
C LYS A 86 9.84 -17.01 -6.14
N GLY A 87 9.41 -17.79 -7.13
CA GLY A 87 9.21 -19.23 -6.98
C GLY A 87 7.89 -19.62 -6.31
N SER A 88 7.10 -18.67 -5.82
CA SER A 88 5.74 -18.94 -5.35
C SER A 88 4.74 -18.97 -6.52
N LYS A 89 3.65 -19.73 -6.34
CA LYS A 89 2.55 -19.75 -7.31
C LYS A 89 1.77 -18.42 -7.29
N ASP A 90 1.42 -17.94 -6.09
CA ASP A 90 0.45 -16.87 -5.88
C ASP A 90 0.80 -15.89 -4.74
N GLU A 91 1.84 -16.17 -3.95
CA GLU A 91 2.26 -15.32 -2.84
C GLU A 91 2.79 -13.96 -3.32
N ARG A 92 2.19 -12.88 -2.82
CA ARG A 92 2.51 -11.51 -3.26
C ARG A 92 2.11 -10.44 -2.25
N VAL A 93 2.67 -9.25 -2.44
CA VAL A 93 2.23 -7.98 -1.85
C VAL A 93 1.81 -7.06 -2.99
N ASP A 94 0.63 -6.46 -2.89
CA ASP A 94 0.04 -5.58 -3.90
C ASP A 94 -0.19 -4.18 -3.33
N ILE A 95 0.03 -3.17 -4.16
CA ILE A 95 -0.33 -1.77 -3.94
C ILE A 95 -1.33 -1.36 -5.00
N GLU A 96 -2.48 -0.85 -4.59
CA GLU A 96 -3.50 -0.32 -5.49
C GLU A 96 -3.91 1.10 -5.10
N VAL A 97 -3.63 2.06 -5.97
CA VAL A 97 -4.17 3.42 -5.92
C VAL A 97 -5.39 3.47 -6.84
N LEU A 98 -6.58 3.49 -6.25
CA LEU A 98 -7.87 3.32 -6.94
C LEU A 98 -8.58 4.64 -7.26
N GLY A 99 -8.23 5.72 -6.57
CA GLY A 99 -8.77 7.05 -6.82
C GLY A 99 -7.86 8.16 -6.30
N GLY A 100 -7.88 9.31 -6.98
CA GLY A 100 -7.14 10.51 -6.60
C GLY A 100 -5.63 10.36 -6.77
N LYS A 101 -4.89 10.66 -5.70
CA LYS A 101 -3.43 10.68 -5.61
C LYS A 101 -2.98 10.11 -4.26
N ALA A 102 -1.84 9.43 -4.22
CA ALA A 102 -1.27 8.83 -3.01
C ALA A 102 0.25 9.01 -2.95
N PHE A 103 0.82 8.66 -1.80
CA PHE A 103 2.26 8.67 -1.50
C PHE A 103 2.88 10.04 -1.69
N VAL A 104 2.24 11.09 -1.20
CA VAL A 104 2.82 12.45 -1.22
C VAL A 104 3.75 12.64 -0.02
N LYS A 105 4.72 13.55 -0.12
CA LYS A 105 5.55 13.95 1.03
C LYS A 105 4.66 14.39 2.19
N ASN A 106 5.15 14.19 3.41
CA ASN A 106 4.56 14.85 4.56
C ASN A 106 4.77 16.36 4.37
N ASN A 107 3.71 17.16 4.49
CA ASN A 107 3.91 18.60 4.53
C ASN A 107 4.57 18.92 5.88
N GLU A 108 5.62 19.73 5.89
CA GLU A 108 6.36 20.11 7.12
C GLU A 108 5.55 21.01 8.07
N ASN A 109 4.26 21.22 7.82
CA ASN A 109 3.37 22.05 8.62
C ASN A 109 2.04 21.31 8.82
N GLU A 110 2.00 20.37 9.76
CA GLU A 110 0.75 19.87 10.36
C GLU A 110 0.81 20.09 11.88
#